data_AF-A0A5N0VC45-F1
#
_entry.id   AF-A0A5N0VC45-F1
#
_cell.length_a   1.000
_cell.length_b   1.000
_cell.length_c   1.000
_cell.angle_alpha   90.00
_cell.angle_beta   90.00
_cell.angle_gamma   90.00
#
_symmetry.space_group_name_H-M   'P 1'
#
loop_
_entity.id
_entity.type
_entity.pdbx_description
1 polymer ?
#
loop_
_entity_poly.entity_id
_entity_poly.type
_entity_poly.pdbx_seq_one_letter_code
_entity_poly.pdbx_strand_id
1 'polypeptide(L)'
;MAPQGSTSAADTQTAEFDSPIPRRTREQQRALTSKLLTLDTLAGRIQYLLEHESFYYMLRDEPVTDPALIDSNPRGLKRKTARVPFIAHWIEGRTGHRVSKQALYKIRDGDTLQVRSMISNTLEEFWRLEHLLLDLTVPASRFTDLTDEQDLDELEQRTYDLMSKVGLTGVRAREVKASLSHSGIENRYAFVQILEAIARDQGTGGVTD
;
A
#
# COMPACT_ATOMS: atom_id res chain seq x y z
N MET A 1 32.21 -15.73 -19.51
CA MET A 1 30.78 -16.05 -19.71
C MET A 1 29.99 -15.20 -18.74
N ALA A 2 29.23 -14.22 -19.23
CA ALA A 2 28.33 -13.42 -18.41
C ALA A 2 26.94 -14.09 -18.42
N PRO A 3 26.23 -14.17 -17.28
CA PRO A 3 24.81 -14.48 -17.31
C PRO A 3 24.04 -13.20 -17.65
N GLN A 4 23.37 -13.20 -18.80
CA GLN A 4 22.37 -12.19 -19.11
C GLN A 4 21.14 -12.45 -18.22
N GLY A 5 20.92 -11.57 -17.25
CA GLY A 5 19.67 -11.52 -16.50
C GLY A 5 18.54 -11.07 -17.42
N SER A 6 17.62 -11.98 -17.72
CA SER A 6 16.36 -11.65 -18.37
C SER A 6 15.48 -10.89 -17.38
N THR A 7 15.57 -9.57 -17.33
CA THR A 7 14.53 -8.73 -16.73
C THR A 7 13.27 -8.93 -17.57
N SER A 8 12.25 -9.54 -16.99
CA SER A 8 10.98 -9.82 -17.66
C SER A 8 10.26 -8.49 -17.92
N ALA A 9 9.73 -8.28 -19.12
CA ALA A 9 8.95 -7.09 -19.48
C ALA A 9 7.71 -6.87 -18.58
N ALA A 10 7.30 -7.90 -17.82
CA ALA A 10 6.25 -7.81 -16.80
C ALA A 10 6.67 -6.97 -15.58
N ASP A 11 7.95 -6.95 -15.23
CA ASP A 11 8.48 -6.21 -14.07
C ASP A 11 8.58 -4.70 -14.38
N THR A 12 8.73 -4.32 -15.65
CA THR A 12 8.79 -2.91 -16.07
C THR A 12 7.39 -2.28 -16.17
N GLN A 13 6.38 -3.04 -16.60
CA GLN A 13 5.00 -2.52 -16.69
C GLN A 13 4.32 -2.32 -15.33
N THR A 14 4.68 -3.10 -14.31
CA THR A 14 4.11 -2.94 -12.97
C THR A 14 4.70 -1.74 -12.23
N ALA A 15 5.97 -1.42 -12.47
CA ALA A 15 6.62 -0.24 -11.90
C ALA A 15 6.00 1.09 -12.40
N GLU A 16 5.43 1.10 -13.61
CA GLU A 16 4.81 2.29 -14.23
C GLU A 16 3.48 2.71 -13.55
N PHE A 17 2.86 1.82 -12.77
CA PHE A 17 1.57 2.07 -12.11
C PHE A 17 1.61 1.82 -10.60
N ASP A 18 2.68 2.24 -9.91
CA ASP A 18 2.65 2.31 -8.43
C ASP A 18 1.59 3.33 -7.97
N SER A 19 1.06 3.12 -6.77
CA SER A 19 0.09 4.05 -6.19
C SER A 19 0.76 5.40 -5.86
N PRO A 20 0.15 6.54 -6.27
CA PRO A 20 0.64 7.86 -5.89
C PRO A 20 0.30 8.23 -4.44
N ILE A 21 -0.52 7.42 -3.75
CA ILE A 21 -0.90 7.68 -2.36
C ILE A 21 0.34 7.53 -1.48
N PRO A 22 0.62 8.49 -0.57
CA PRO A 22 1.73 8.39 0.36
C PRO A 22 1.71 7.08 1.15
N ARG A 23 2.90 6.55 1.42
CA ARG A 23 3.03 5.42 2.35
C ARG A 23 2.59 5.87 3.74
N ARG A 24 2.18 4.92 4.56
CA ARG A 24 1.75 5.19 5.94
C ARG A 24 2.73 4.57 6.91
N THR A 25 2.93 5.23 8.04
CA THR A 25 3.51 4.55 9.20
C THR A 25 2.55 3.46 9.66
N ARG A 26 3.08 2.50 10.43
CA ARG A 26 2.29 1.44 11.04
C ARG A 26 1.11 1.97 11.86
N GLU A 27 1.34 3.01 12.65
CA GLU A 27 0.31 3.63 13.48
C GLU A 27 -0.79 4.28 12.63
N GLN A 28 -0.42 4.95 11.55
CA GLN A 28 -1.38 5.53 10.59
C GLN A 28 -2.19 4.43 9.90
N GLN A 29 -1.56 3.32 9.51
CA GLN A 29 -2.25 2.18 8.90
C GLN A 29 -3.27 1.54 9.86
N ARG A 30 -2.92 1.42 11.14
CA ARG A 30 -3.82 0.94 12.20
C ARG A 30 -5.00 1.87 12.42
N ALA A 31 -4.74 3.16 12.52
CA ALA A 31 -5.78 4.16 12.71
C ALA A 31 -6.77 4.13 11.54
N LEU A 32 -6.28 4.07 10.30
CA LEU A 32 -7.11 3.97 9.11
C LEU A 32 -7.90 2.66 9.08
N THR A 33 -7.25 1.52 9.35
CA THR A 33 -7.92 0.21 9.40
C THR A 33 -9.06 0.20 10.42
N SER A 34 -8.79 0.62 11.65
CA SER A 34 -9.81 0.75 12.71
C SER A 34 -10.95 1.66 12.28
N LYS A 35 -10.65 2.80 11.65
CA LYS A 35 -11.66 3.74 11.17
C LYS A 35 -12.53 3.13 10.07
N LEU A 36 -11.95 2.44 9.09
CA LEU A 36 -12.69 1.78 8.03
C LEU A 36 -13.58 0.65 8.55
N LEU A 37 -13.12 -0.07 9.58
CA LEU A 37 -13.92 -1.12 10.23
C LEU A 37 -15.15 -0.58 10.99
N THR A 38 -15.16 0.70 11.40
CA THR A 38 -16.37 1.33 11.96
C THR A 38 -17.44 1.65 10.92
N LEU A 39 -17.13 1.50 9.63
CA LEU A 39 -18.04 1.77 8.53
C LEU A 39 -18.64 0.44 8.05
N ASP A 40 -19.96 0.32 8.23
CA ASP A 40 -20.71 -0.93 8.00
C ASP A 40 -20.96 -1.25 6.52
N THR A 41 -20.70 -0.30 5.62
CA THR A 41 -20.94 -0.46 4.19
C THR A 41 -19.69 -0.19 3.35
N LEU A 42 -19.59 -0.89 2.22
CA LEU A 42 -18.52 -0.69 1.25
C LEU A 42 -18.58 0.75 0.69
N ALA A 43 -19.80 1.23 0.40
CA ALA A 43 -20.05 2.61 0.00
C ALA A 43 -19.46 3.60 1.01
N GLY A 44 -19.73 3.43 2.30
CA GLY A 44 -19.19 4.26 3.37
C GLY A 44 -17.66 4.22 3.43
N ARG A 45 -17.04 3.03 3.31
CA ARG A 45 -15.58 2.88 3.26
C ARG A 45 -14.96 3.61 2.07
N ILE A 46 -15.52 3.41 0.87
CA ILE A 46 -15.04 4.05 -0.36
C ILE A 46 -15.24 5.56 -0.31
N GLN A 47 -16.37 6.04 0.21
CA GLN A 47 -16.62 7.47 0.38
C GLN A 47 -15.59 8.10 1.33
N TYR A 48 -15.32 7.46 2.47
CA TYR A 48 -14.30 7.92 3.41
C TYR A 48 -12.92 8.01 2.73
N LEU A 49 -12.52 6.98 1.98
CA LEU A 49 -11.24 6.95 1.27
C LEU A 49 -11.13 8.05 0.21
N LEU A 50 -12.21 8.34 -0.51
CA LEU A 50 -12.25 9.41 -1.50
C LEU A 50 -12.15 10.80 -0.88
N GLU A 51 -12.79 11.01 0.26
CA GLU A 51 -12.86 12.32 0.94
C GLU A 51 -11.61 12.62 1.78
N HIS A 52 -11.01 11.58 2.39
CA HIS A 52 -9.95 11.74 3.39
C HIS A 52 -8.59 11.17 2.99
N GLU A 53 -8.55 10.10 2.21
CA GLU A 53 -7.31 9.34 1.94
C GLU A 53 -6.80 9.46 0.50
N SER A 54 -7.49 10.20 -0.36
CA SER A 54 -7.17 10.34 -1.79
C SER A 54 -6.29 11.56 -2.09
N PHE A 55 -5.41 11.95 -1.16
CA PHE A 55 -4.46 13.04 -1.38
C PHE A 55 -3.08 12.48 -1.76
N TYR A 56 -2.40 13.16 -2.67
CA TYR A 56 -1.03 12.82 -3.07
C TYR A 56 -0.22 14.08 -3.33
N TYR A 57 1.10 13.91 -3.38
CA TYR A 57 2.07 14.99 -3.51
C TYR A 57 2.89 14.79 -4.76
N MET A 58 3.18 15.89 -5.46
CA MET A 58 3.99 15.87 -6.68
C MET A 58 5.21 16.76 -6.51
N LEU A 59 6.37 16.27 -6.95
CA LEU A 59 7.60 17.03 -7.12
C LEU A 59 8.05 16.88 -8.58
N ARG A 60 8.20 17.98 -9.31
CA ARG A 60 8.62 17.97 -10.74
C ARG A 60 7.82 16.98 -11.61
N ASP A 61 6.51 16.90 -11.38
CA ASP A 61 5.57 16.00 -12.06
C ASP A 61 5.75 14.50 -11.79
N GLU A 62 6.50 14.14 -10.75
CA GLU A 62 6.59 12.78 -10.21
C GLU A 62 5.87 12.65 -8.86
N PRO A 63 5.16 11.53 -8.59
CA PRO A 63 4.49 11.29 -7.32
C PRO A 63 5.50 11.03 -6.21
N VAL A 64 5.38 11.77 -5.12
CA VAL A 64 6.17 11.59 -3.90
C VAL A 64 5.36 10.76 -2.91
N THR A 65 5.87 9.57 -2.57
CA THR A 65 5.19 8.63 -1.66
C THR A 65 5.90 8.46 -0.32
N ASP A 66 7.13 8.97 -0.17
CA ASP A 66 7.88 8.93 1.10
C ASP A 66 7.36 9.97 2.11
N PRO A 67 6.83 9.54 3.27
CA PRO A 67 6.36 10.45 4.32
C PRO A 67 7.43 11.41 4.83
N ALA A 68 8.68 10.95 4.98
CA ALA A 68 9.75 11.79 5.51
C ALA A 68 10.07 12.95 4.56
N LEU A 69 10.03 12.69 3.25
CA LEU A 69 10.22 13.71 2.23
C LEU A 69 9.04 14.69 2.19
N ILE A 70 7.81 14.21 2.39
CA ILE A 70 6.60 15.04 2.47
C ILE A 70 6.66 16.00 3.66
N ASP A 71 7.02 15.49 4.84
CA ASP A 71 7.07 16.27 6.08
C ASP A 71 8.21 17.31 6.05
N SER A 72 9.33 16.98 5.41
CA SER A 72 10.50 17.86 5.32
C SER A 72 10.40 18.94 4.23
N ASN A 73 9.51 18.79 3.23
CA ASN A 73 9.38 19.72 2.08
C ASN A 73 7.96 20.30 1.88
N PRO A 74 7.34 20.95 2.89
CA PRO A 74 5.95 21.39 2.79
C PRO A 74 5.69 22.48 1.73
N ARG A 75 6.72 23.21 1.29
CA ARG A 75 6.59 24.29 0.29
C ARG A 75 7.01 23.88 -1.13
N GLY A 76 7.74 22.76 -1.28
CA GLY A 76 8.24 22.28 -2.57
C GLY A 76 7.27 21.35 -3.30
N LEU A 77 6.30 20.78 -2.56
CA LEU A 77 5.39 19.76 -3.07
C LEU A 77 4.03 20.34 -3.47
N LYS A 78 3.55 19.98 -4.66
CA LYS A 78 2.19 20.28 -5.09
C LYS A 78 1.25 19.19 -4.57
N ARG A 79 0.43 19.52 -3.57
CA ARG A 79 -0.64 18.63 -3.11
C ARG A 79 -1.78 18.58 -4.14
N LYS A 80 -2.22 17.37 -4.48
CA LYS A 80 -3.35 17.10 -5.38
C LYS A 80 -4.32 16.11 -4.73
N THR A 81 -5.51 15.98 -5.33
CA THR A 81 -6.52 14.99 -4.93
C THR A 81 -6.77 14.03 -6.09
N ALA A 82 -6.64 12.73 -5.83
CA ALA A 82 -6.98 11.65 -6.74
C ALA A 82 -8.49 11.52 -6.82
N ARG A 83 -9.08 12.10 -7.87
CA ARG A 83 -10.53 12.01 -8.11
C ARG A 83 -10.89 10.68 -8.77
N VAL A 84 -12.17 10.28 -8.68
CA VAL A 84 -12.69 9.03 -9.27
C VAL A 84 -12.23 8.75 -10.71
N PRO A 85 -12.20 9.72 -11.66
CA PRO A 85 -11.69 9.44 -13.02
C PRO A 85 -10.21 9.05 -13.06
N PHE A 86 -9.39 9.64 -12.19
CA PHE A 86 -7.97 9.31 -12.07
C PHE A 86 -7.79 7.92 -11.49
N ILE A 87 -8.54 7.57 -10.45
CA ILE A 87 -8.52 6.23 -9.83
C ILE A 87 -8.95 5.16 -10.85
N ALA A 88 -10.02 5.42 -11.61
CA ALA A 88 -10.47 4.51 -12.67
C ALA A 88 -9.39 4.27 -13.73
N HIS A 89 -8.69 5.33 -14.15
CA HIS A 89 -7.59 5.23 -15.09
C HIS A 89 -6.41 4.47 -14.51
N TRP A 90 -6.07 4.70 -13.24
CA TRP A 90 -5.02 3.97 -12.55
C TRP A 90 -5.34 2.46 -12.44
N ILE A 91 -6.57 2.09 -12.09
CA ILE A 91 -7.02 0.68 -12.07
C ILE A 91 -6.88 0.05 -13.45
N GLU A 92 -7.29 0.76 -14.51
CA GLU A 92 -7.18 0.28 -15.89
C GLU A 92 -5.71 0.06 -16.30
N GLY A 93 -4.81 0.98 -15.96
CA GLY A 93 -3.37 0.82 -16.19
C GLY A 93 -2.77 -0.35 -15.40
N ARG A 94 -3.16 -0.49 -14.13
CA ARG A 94 -2.65 -1.51 -13.21
C ARG A 94 -3.11 -2.93 -13.53
N THR A 95 -4.33 -3.09 -14.04
CA THR A 95 -4.97 -4.40 -14.25
C THR A 95 -5.16 -4.77 -15.72
N GLY A 96 -5.04 -3.80 -16.64
CA GLY A 96 -5.46 -3.96 -18.04
C GLY A 96 -6.99 -4.03 -18.22
N HIS A 97 -7.77 -3.92 -17.13
CA HIS A 97 -9.22 -4.01 -17.17
C HIS A 97 -9.86 -2.64 -16.99
N ARG A 98 -10.62 -2.24 -18.01
CA ARG A 98 -11.33 -0.96 -17.98
C ARG A 98 -12.43 -0.95 -16.92
N VAL A 99 -12.25 -0.11 -15.92
CA VAL A 99 -13.31 0.25 -14.95
C VAL A 99 -13.84 1.63 -15.30
N SER A 100 -15.14 1.73 -15.58
CA SER A 100 -15.72 3.03 -15.90
C SER A 100 -15.82 3.90 -14.63
N LYS A 101 -15.62 5.22 -14.78
CA LYS A 101 -15.85 6.17 -13.67
C LYS A 101 -17.26 6.05 -13.07
N GLN A 102 -18.25 5.71 -13.91
CA GLN A 102 -19.63 5.49 -13.45
C GLN A 102 -19.74 4.25 -12.56
N ALA A 103 -18.99 3.19 -12.83
CA ALA A 103 -18.96 2.01 -11.96
C ALA A 103 -18.39 2.37 -10.58
N LEU A 104 -17.30 3.13 -10.51
CA LEU A 104 -16.76 3.60 -9.23
C LEU A 104 -17.73 4.53 -8.48
N TYR A 105 -18.44 5.42 -9.19
CA TYR A 105 -19.49 6.24 -8.57
C TYR A 105 -20.64 5.38 -8.01
N LYS A 106 -21.10 4.37 -8.75
CA LYS A 106 -22.11 3.43 -8.26
C LYS A 106 -21.67 2.64 -7.03
N ILE A 107 -20.38 2.29 -6.95
CA ILE A 107 -19.83 1.63 -5.75
C ILE A 107 -19.84 2.60 -4.57
N ARG A 108 -19.35 3.83 -4.78
CA ARG A 108 -19.36 4.91 -3.77
C ARG A 108 -20.77 5.21 -3.26
N ASP A 109 -21.75 5.24 -4.17
CA ASP A 109 -23.13 5.61 -3.86
C ASP A 109 -23.95 4.43 -3.31
N GLY A 110 -23.38 3.22 -3.26
CA GLY A 110 -24.04 2.02 -2.73
C GLY A 110 -24.97 1.30 -3.72
N ASP A 111 -25.03 1.74 -4.98
CA ASP A 111 -25.82 1.12 -6.05
C ASP A 111 -25.29 -0.26 -6.46
N THR A 112 -24.03 -0.56 -6.15
CA THR A 112 -23.39 -1.85 -6.46
C THR A 112 -23.12 -2.64 -5.18
N LEU A 113 -23.92 -3.69 -4.96
CA LEU A 113 -23.82 -4.55 -3.77
C LEU A 113 -22.65 -5.55 -3.83
N GLN A 114 -22.18 -5.89 -5.04
CA GLN A 114 -21.08 -6.83 -5.23
C GLN A 114 -20.04 -6.26 -6.18
N VAL A 115 -18.86 -5.96 -5.63
CA VAL A 115 -17.68 -5.56 -6.40
C VAL A 115 -16.84 -6.79 -6.69
N ARG A 116 -16.36 -6.92 -7.93
CA ARG A 116 -15.45 -8.02 -8.29
C ARG A 116 -14.21 -7.95 -7.42
N SER A 117 -13.77 -9.09 -6.88
CA SER A 117 -12.59 -9.18 -6.00
C SER A 117 -11.36 -8.49 -6.59
N MET A 118 -11.09 -8.67 -7.88
CA MET A 118 -10.02 -7.96 -8.59
C MET A 118 -10.09 -6.43 -8.43
N ILE A 119 -11.27 -5.83 -8.60
CA ILE A 119 -11.46 -4.38 -8.46
C ILE A 119 -11.27 -3.97 -6.99
N SER A 120 -11.83 -4.73 -6.05
CA SER A 120 -11.67 -4.47 -4.61
C SER A 120 -10.19 -4.52 -4.19
N ASN A 121 -9.46 -5.55 -4.59
CA ASN A 121 -8.05 -5.71 -4.29
C ASN A 121 -7.21 -4.58 -4.93
N THR A 122 -7.54 -4.19 -6.16
CA THR A 122 -6.83 -3.09 -6.83
C THR A 122 -7.12 -1.75 -6.16
N LEU A 123 -8.34 -1.54 -5.65
CA LEU A 123 -8.67 -0.37 -4.83
C LEU A 123 -7.89 -0.37 -3.51
N GLU A 124 -7.75 -1.53 -2.86
CA GLU A 124 -6.90 -1.68 -1.67
C GLU A 124 -5.44 -1.34 -1.99
N GLU A 125 -4.89 -1.83 -3.11
CA GLU A 125 -3.55 -1.46 -3.58
C GLU A 125 -3.42 0.05 -3.82
N PHE A 126 -4.42 0.66 -4.47
CA PHE A 126 -4.42 2.10 -4.74
C PHE A 126 -4.30 2.91 -3.45
N TRP A 127 -5.07 2.57 -2.41
CA TRP A 127 -4.98 3.27 -1.13
C TRP A 127 -3.95 2.70 -0.17
N ARG A 128 -3.15 1.72 -0.59
CA ARG A 128 -2.14 1.04 0.25
C ARG A 128 -2.77 0.46 1.53
N LEU A 129 -3.93 -0.18 1.39
CA LEU A 129 -4.71 -0.76 2.49
C LEU A 129 -4.26 -2.19 2.82
N GLU A 130 -4.69 -2.67 3.98
CA GLU A 130 -4.61 -4.10 4.30
C GLU A 130 -5.44 -4.92 3.32
N HIS A 131 -4.92 -6.09 2.94
CA HIS A 131 -5.60 -6.97 2.00
C HIS A 131 -6.95 -7.46 2.56
N LEU A 132 -7.97 -7.45 1.70
CA LEU A 132 -9.37 -7.81 1.99
C LEU A 132 -10.11 -6.86 2.93
N LEU A 133 -9.54 -5.70 3.26
CA LEU A 133 -10.19 -4.71 4.11
C LEU A 133 -11.47 -4.13 3.48
N LEU A 134 -11.62 -4.16 2.16
CA LEU A 134 -12.83 -3.71 1.48
C LEU A 134 -13.84 -4.86 1.26
N ASP A 135 -13.49 -6.10 1.58
CA ASP A 135 -14.41 -7.24 1.54
C ASP A 135 -15.26 -7.32 2.82
N LEU A 136 -16.54 -6.96 2.71
CA LEU A 136 -17.47 -7.01 3.84
C LEU A 136 -17.80 -8.43 4.33
N THR A 137 -17.49 -9.47 3.54
CA THR A 137 -17.69 -10.86 3.98
C THR A 137 -16.59 -11.32 4.95
N VAL A 138 -15.49 -10.57 5.02
CA VAL A 138 -14.38 -10.87 5.91
C VAL A 138 -14.66 -10.27 7.30
N PRO A 139 -14.61 -11.08 8.38
CA PRO A 139 -14.91 -10.58 9.72
C PRO A 139 -13.84 -9.59 10.19
N ALA A 140 -14.26 -8.56 10.93
CA ALA A 140 -13.37 -7.54 11.48
C ALA A 140 -12.26 -8.13 12.37
N SER A 141 -12.52 -9.28 13.02
CA SER A 141 -11.52 -10.00 13.82
C SER A 141 -10.30 -10.48 13.03
N ARG A 142 -10.38 -10.52 11.70
CA ARG A 142 -9.22 -10.81 10.85
C ARG A 142 -8.20 -9.66 10.84
N PHE A 143 -8.58 -8.47 11.27
CA PHE A 143 -7.73 -7.27 11.27
C PHE A 143 -7.29 -6.86 12.68
N THR A 144 -7.79 -7.53 13.73
CA THR A 144 -7.43 -7.25 15.13
C THR A 144 -6.03 -7.73 15.53
N ASP A 145 -5.33 -8.51 14.70
CA ASP A 145 -3.94 -8.98 14.94
C ASP A 145 -2.91 -7.83 15.02
N LEU A 146 -3.34 -6.58 14.84
CA LEU A 146 -2.53 -5.39 15.09
C LEU A 146 -2.16 -5.21 16.58
N THR A 147 -2.66 -6.04 17.51
CA THR A 147 -2.24 -6.03 18.93
C THR A 147 -1.32 -7.18 19.34
N ASP A 148 -1.11 -8.20 18.50
CA ASP A 148 -0.28 -9.39 18.79
C ASP A 148 1.23 -9.16 18.58
N GLU A 149 1.66 -7.90 18.65
CA GLU A 149 3.06 -7.50 18.43
C GLU A 149 3.99 -7.87 19.58
N GLN A 150 3.41 -8.13 20.75
CA GLN A 150 4.16 -8.43 21.97
C GLN A 150 4.95 -9.75 21.84
N ASP A 151 4.63 -10.55 20.84
CA ASP A 151 5.24 -11.85 20.57
C ASP A 151 6.38 -11.82 19.52
N LEU A 152 6.71 -10.65 18.95
CA LEU A 152 7.83 -10.52 18.01
C LEU A 152 9.15 -10.27 18.74
N ASP A 153 10.20 -10.99 18.35
CA ASP A 153 11.56 -10.65 18.76
C ASP A 153 12.05 -9.33 18.10
N GLU A 154 13.14 -8.73 18.59
CA GLU A 154 13.65 -7.44 18.08
C GLU A 154 13.95 -7.47 16.57
N LEU A 155 14.38 -8.62 16.04
CA LEU A 155 14.74 -8.77 14.63
C LEU A 155 13.47 -8.90 13.76
N GLU A 156 12.46 -9.62 14.24
CA GLU A 156 11.15 -9.75 13.63
C GLU A 156 10.41 -8.40 13.60
N GLN A 157 10.49 -7.63 14.70
CA GLN A 157 9.96 -6.26 14.76
C GLN A 157 10.63 -5.36 13.72
N ARG A 158 11.98 -5.37 13.67
CA ARG A 158 12.75 -4.59 12.69
C ARG A 158 12.41 -4.99 11.26
N THR A 159 12.28 -6.28 10.99
CA THR A 159 11.90 -6.80 9.67
C THR A 159 10.52 -6.28 9.27
N TYR A 160 9.54 -6.40 10.15
CA TYR A 160 8.17 -5.95 9.90
C TYR A 160 8.08 -4.44 9.64
N ASP A 161 8.80 -3.64 10.43
CA ASP A 161 8.83 -2.19 10.25
C ASP A 161 9.49 -1.80 8.92
N LEU A 162 10.56 -2.50 8.53
CA LEU A 162 11.21 -2.28 7.24
C LEU A 162 10.31 -2.69 6.06
N MET A 163 9.63 -3.83 6.14
CA MET A 163 8.65 -4.27 5.13
C MET A 163 7.55 -3.22 4.92
N SER A 164 7.03 -2.65 6.02
CA SER A 164 6.07 -1.55 5.98
C SER A 164 6.65 -0.31 5.30
N LYS A 165 7.88 0.08 5.66
CA LYS A 165 8.58 1.25 5.08
C LYS A 165 8.83 1.12 3.58
N VAL A 166 9.21 -0.07 3.11
CA VAL A 166 9.48 -0.30 1.68
C VAL A 166 8.20 -0.44 0.84
N GLY A 167 7.03 -0.43 1.49
CA GLY A 167 5.72 -0.44 0.83
C GLY A 167 5.12 -1.84 0.64
N LEU A 168 5.60 -2.86 1.35
CA LEU A 168 4.96 -4.18 1.38
C LEU A 168 3.73 -4.12 2.30
N THR A 169 2.61 -3.63 1.77
CA THR A 169 1.32 -3.58 2.46
C THR A 169 0.65 -4.95 2.49
N GLY A 170 -0.07 -5.27 3.58
CA GLY A 170 -0.79 -6.54 3.72
C GLY A 170 -0.01 -7.67 4.38
N VAL A 171 1.28 -7.46 4.69
CA VAL A 171 2.09 -8.41 5.46
C VAL A 171 1.77 -8.25 6.94
N ARG A 172 1.50 -9.35 7.64
CA ARG A 172 1.18 -9.33 9.07
C ARG A 172 2.37 -9.70 9.95
N ALA A 173 2.41 -9.17 11.17
CA ALA A 173 3.44 -9.50 12.17
C ALA A 173 3.59 -11.01 12.38
N ARG A 174 2.45 -11.71 12.54
CA ARG A 174 2.42 -13.18 12.70
C ARG A 174 2.94 -13.94 11.47
N GLU A 175 2.72 -13.41 10.26
CA GLU A 175 3.23 -14.01 9.02
C GLU A 175 4.75 -13.83 8.91
N VAL A 176 5.28 -12.68 9.35
CA VAL A 176 6.73 -12.45 9.44
C VAL A 176 7.35 -13.44 10.42
N LYS A 177 6.81 -13.56 11.64
CA LYS A 177 7.27 -14.54 12.63
C LYS A 177 7.21 -15.98 12.10
N ALA A 178 6.08 -16.38 11.52
CA ALA A 178 5.93 -17.72 10.92
C ALA A 178 6.94 -17.99 9.80
N SER A 179 7.20 -16.99 8.95
CA SER A 179 8.14 -17.12 7.82
C SER A 179 9.60 -17.12 8.27
N LEU A 180 9.93 -16.35 9.30
CA LEU A 180 11.30 -16.24 9.81
C LEU A 180 11.65 -17.36 10.80
N SER A 181 10.69 -17.87 11.58
CA SER A 181 10.89 -18.90 12.62
C SER A 181 11.65 -20.15 12.14
N HIS A 182 11.49 -20.54 10.88
CA HIS A 182 12.17 -21.69 10.28
C HIS A 182 13.50 -21.35 9.58
N SER A 183 13.82 -20.06 9.47
CA SER A 183 15.05 -19.57 8.84
C SER A 183 16.18 -19.46 9.85
N GLY A 184 17.39 -19.88 9.46
CA GLY A 184 18.61 -19.67 10.24
C GLY A 184 18.91 -18.18 10.45
N ILE A 185 19.56 -17.84 11.56
CA ILE A 185 19.75 -16.45 11.99
C ILE A 185 20.51 -15.59 10.96
N GLU A 186 21.49 -16.17 10.26
CA GLU A 186 22.24 -15.50 9.19
C GLU A 186 21.33 -15.06 8.03
N ASN A 187 20.40 -15.92 7.62
CA ASN A 187 19.44 -15.61 6.55
C ASN A 187 18.47 -14.51 6.97
N ARG A 188 18.06 -14.48 8.24
CA ARG A 188 17.19 -13.41 8.77
C ARG A 188 17.90 -12.06 8.72
N TYR A 189 19.16 -12.00 9.12
CA TYR A 189 19.97 -10.78 9.03
C TYR A 189 20.22 -10.35 7.58
N ALA A 190 20.51 -11.29 6.68
CA ALA A 190 20.67 -10.99 5.26
C ALA A 190 19.37 -10.40 4.66
N PHE A 191 18.22 -10.94 5.03
CA PHE A 191 16.92 -10.39 4.60
C PHE A 191 16.69 -8.97 5.12
N VAL A 192 16.98 -8.71 6.39
CA VAL A 192 16.93 -7.34 6.97
C VAL A 192 17.85 -6.39 6.23
N GLN A 193 19.08 -6.79 5.90
CA GLN A 193 20.02 -5.95 5.14
C GLN A 193 19.51 -5.60 3.74
N ILE A 194 18.84 -6.55 3.07
CA ILE A 194 18.19 -6.29 1.78
C ILE A 194 17.07 -5.26 1.95
N LEU A 195 16.19 -5.42 2.93
CA LEU A 195 15.12 -4.47 3.19
C LEU A 195 15.65 -3.07 3.55
N GLU A 196 16.76 -2.99 4.30
CA GLU A 196 17.43 -1.73 4.63
C GLU A 196 18.07 -1.07 3.42
N ALA A 197 18.64 -1.85 2.50
CA ALA A 197 19.18 -1.32 1.25
C ALA A 197 18.04 -0.74 0.39
N ILE A 198 16.94 -1.48 0.23
CA ILE A 198 15.75 -1.01 -0.50
C ILE A 198 15.17 0.26 0.15
N ALA A 199 15.04 0.28 1.48
CA ALA A 199 14.54 1.44 2.21
C ALA A 199 15.45 2.67 2.03
N ARG A 200 16.78 2.48 2.02
CA ARG A 200 17.74 3.56 1.74
C ARG A 200 17.61 4.07 0.32
N ASP A 201 17.61 3.19 -0.68
CA ASP A 201 17.52 3.57 -2.09
C ASP A 201 16.23 4.36 -2.39
N GLN A 202 15.11 3.93 -1.81
CA GLN A 202 13.83 4.62 -1.93
C GLN A 202 13.81 5.98 -1.22
N GLY A 203 14.56 6.14 -0.12
CA GLY A 203 14.72 7.43 0.57
C GLY A 203 15.69 8.39 -0.14
N THR A 204 16.66 7.87 -0.90
CA THR A 204 17.63 8.70 -1.67
C THR A 204 17.18 9.01 -3.10
N GLY A 205 16.22 8.26 -3.66
CA GLY A 205 15.73 8.41 -5.04
C GLY A 205 14.99 9.72 -5.35
N GLY A 206 14.77 10.60 -4.37
CA GLY A 206 14.19 11.95 -4.56
C GLY A 206 15.22 13.07 -4.77
N VAL A 207 16.53 12.77 -4.75
CA VAL A 207 17.60 13.74 -4.94
C VAL A 207 18.53 13.25 -6.06
N THR A 208 18.12 13.46 -7.29
CA THR A 208 19.07 13.58 -8.42
C THR A 208 18.99 15.01 -8.92
N ASP A 209 20.13 15.70 -8.86
CA ASP A 209 20.35 17.08 -9.31
C ASP A 209 19.81 17.34 -10.72
#